data_AF-A0A0N8KI60-F1
#
_entry.id   AF-A0A0N8KI60-F1
#
_cell.length_a   1.000
_cell.length_b   1.000
_cell.length_c   1.000
_cell.angle_alpha   90.00
_cell.angle_beta   90.00
_cell.angle_gamma   90.00
#
_symmetry.space_group_name_H-M   'P 1'
#
loop_
_entity.id
_entity.type
_entity.pdbx_description
1 polymer ?
#
loop_
_entity_poly.entity_id
_entity_poly.type
_entity_poly.pdbx_seq_one_letter_code
_entity_poly.pdbx_strand_id
1 'polypeptide(L)'
;MRLCARHGRGMMLDRLTPQAPDALLALIRLYSEDPREDKIDLGVGVYRTDDGDTPVFAAVKAAEQQLVDEQDSKSYLGPEGDTGFVNALMPHIFGGDPTMGGRIAGMQTPGGTGAVRLALALAQKAGVHRVYMGVPSW
;
A
#
# COMPACT_ATOMS: atom_id res chain seq x y z
N MET A 1 -34.32 -7.60 -51.02
CA MET A 1 -34.04 -6.54 -50.05
C MET A 1 -33.21 -7.16 -48.92
N ARG A 2 -31.88 -7.22 -49.07
CA ARG A 2 -30.98 -7.84 -48.09
C ARG A 2 -30.76 -6.86 -46.94
N LEU A 3 -31.13 -7.26 -45.72
CA LEU A 3 -30.85 -6.47 -44.53
C LEU A 3 -29.34 -6.26 -44.38
N CYS A 4 -28.98 -4.99 -44.22
CA CYS A 4 -27.66 -4.52 -43.90
C CYS A 4 -27.21 -5.13 -42.57
N ALA A 5 -26.17 -5.97 -42.60
CA ALA A 5 -25.54 -6.50 -41.39
C ALA A 5 -24.87 -5.33 -40.65
N ARG A 6 -25.54 -4.84 -39.60
CA ARG A 6 -24.94 -3.89 -38.65
C ARG A 6 -23.75 -4.60 -38.01
N HIS A 7 -22.55 -4.21 -38.40
CA HIS A 7 -21.33 -4.52 -37.67
C HIS A 7 -21.42 -3.82 -36.32
N GLY A 8 -21.93 -4.51 -35.31
CA GLY A 8 -21.78 -4.09 -33.92
C GLY A 8 -20.29 -4.06 -33.60
N ARG A 9 -19.70 -2.87 -33.53
CA ARG A 9 -18.41 -2.70 -32.87
C ARG A 9 -18.61 -3.19 -31.44
N GLY A 10 -18.09 -4.38 -31.10
CA GLY A 10 -18.02 -4.83 -29.71
C GLY A 10 -17.42 -3.69 -28.88
N MET A 11 -18.10 -3.32 -27.80
CA MET A 11 -17.71 -2.15 -27.02
C MET A 11 -16.32 -2.41 -26.42
N MET A 12 -15.51 -1.36 -26.27
CA MET A 12 -14.12 -1.46 -25.82
C MET A 12 -13.94 -2.34 -24.58
N LEU A 13 -14.91 -2.34 -23.67
CA LEU A 13 -14.89 -3.07 -22.40
C LEU A 13 -15.14 -4.58 -22.56
N ASP A 14 -15.83 -5.02 -23.62
CA ASP A 14 -16.15 -6.44 -23.86
C ASP A 14 -14.90 -7.29 -24.21
N ARG A 15 -13.75 -6.62 -24.41
CA ARG A 15 -12.45 -7.25 -24.73
C ARG A 15 -11.60 -7.50 -23.49
N LEU A 16 -12.01 -7.01 -22.33
CA LEU A 16 -11.26 -7.17 -21.09
C LEU A 16 -11.44 -8.60 -20.57
N THR A 17 -10.33 -9.25 -20.22
CA THR A 17 -10.38 -10.55 -19.55
C THR A 17 -10.72 -10.35 -18.08
N PRO A 18 -11.79 -10.99 -17.55
CA PRO A 18 -12.11 -10.94 -16.13
C PRO A 18 -10.91 -11.36 -15.28
N GLN A 19 -10.59 -10.59 -14.24
CA GLN A 19 -9.56 -10.95 -13.30
C GLN A 19 -10.13 -11.90 -12.25
N ALA A 20 -9.31 -12.84 -11.77
CA ALA A 20 -9.70 -13.70 -10.67
C ALA A 20 -9.97 -12.83 -9.42
N PRO A 21 -11.05 -13.11 -8.66
CA PRO A 21 -11.28 -12.44 -7.40
C PRO A 21 -10.11 -12.66 -6.44
N ASP A 22 -9.73 -11.61 -5.72
CA ASP A 22 -8.72 -11.70 -4.67
C ASP A 22 -9.25 -12.59 -3.53
N ALA A 23 -8.45 -13.58 -3.12
CA ALA A 23 -8.86 -14.58 -2.14
C ALA A 23 -9.10 -13.95 -0.74
N LEU A 24 -8.37 -12.90 -0.38
CA LEU A 24 -8.57 -12.18 0.86
C LEU A 24 -9.86 -11.36 0.81
N LEU A 25 -10.14 -10.67 -0.31
CA LEU A 25 -11.41 -9.95 -0.47
C LEU A 25 -12.61 -10.90 -0.41
N ALA A 26 -12.48 -12.10 -0.99
CA ALA A 26 -13.51 -13.13 -0.88
C ALA A 26 -13.72 -13.57 0.57
N LEU A 27 -12.64 -13.75 1.34
CA LEU A 27 -12.70 -14.09 2.77
C LEU A 27 -13.35 -12.99 3.61
N ILE A 28 -13.00 -11.71 3.37
CA ILE A 28 -13.65 -10.56 4.03
C ILE A 28 -15.16 -10.58 3.78
N ARG A 29 -15.58 -10.86 2.54
CA ARG A 29 -17.00 -10.96 2.20
C ARG A 29 -17.68 -12.12 2.95
N LEU A 30 -17.08 -13.30 2.95
CA LEU A 30 -17.62 -14.46 3.68
C LEU A 30 -17.74 -14.18 5.18
N TYR A 31 -16.72 -13.56 5.78
CA TYR A 31 -16.78 -13.14 7.18
C TYR A 31 -17.90 -12.13 7.42
N SER A 32 -18.04 -11.11 6.56
CA SER A 32 -19.08 -10.10 6.69
C SER A 32 -20.50 -10.66 6.55
N GLU A 33 -20.71 -11.67 5.70
CA GLU A 33 -22.02 -12.29 5.43
C GLU A 33 -22.43 -13.32 6.48
N ASP A 34 -21.51 -13.77 7.33
CA ASP A 34 -21.79 -14.73 8.40
C ASP A 34 -22.59 -14.07 9.54
N PRO A 35 -23.81 -14.55 9.87
CA PRO A 35 -24.66 -13.91 10.88
C PRO A 35 -24.29 -14.29 12.32
N ARG A 36 -23.36 -15.22 12.54
CA ARG A 36 -22.98 -15.67 13.88
C ARG A 36 -22.34 -14.52 14.68
N GLU A 37 -22.78 -14.33 15.91
CA GLU A 37 -22.27 -13.29 16.81
C GLU A 37 -20.89 -13.63 17.38
N ASP A 38 -20.53 -14.92 17.44
CA ASP A 38 -19.29 -15.46 18.00
C ASP A 38 -18.21 -15.78 16.94
N LYS A 39 -18.37 -15.28 15.71
CA LYS A 39 -17.39 -15.45 14.63
C LYS A 39 -16.10 -14.68 14.90
N ILE A 40 -14.98 -15.21 14.42
CA ILE A 40 -13.64 -14.63 14.60
C ILE A 40 -13.02 -14.35 13.23
N ASP A 41 -12.53 -13.12 13.01
CA ASP A 41 -11.77 -12.74 11.82
C ASP A 41 -10.27 -12.95 12.06
N LEU A 42 -9.69 -13.94 11.38
CA LEU A 42 -8.25 -14.20 11.33
C LEU A 42 -7.69 -14.02 9.90
N GLY A 43 -8.44 -13.34 9.02
CA GLY A 43 -8.10 -13.19 7.61
C GLY A 43 -7.18 -12.00 7.34
N VAL A 44 -7.63 -10.80 7.67
CA VAL A 44 -6.88 -9.58 7.37
C VAL A 44 -5.80 -9.36 8.44
N GLY A 45 -4.54 -9.25 8.01
CA GLY A 45 -3.40 -8.96 8.87
C GLY A 45 -3.35 -7.51 9.36
N VAL A 46 -4.34 -7.10 10.16
CA VAL A 46 -4.37 -5.80 10.85
C VAL A 46 -4.34 -6.03 12.36
N TYR A 47 -3.66 -5.13 13.07
CA TYR A 47 -3.70 -5.15 14.53
C TYR A 47 -5.13 -4.85 15.01
N ARG A 48 -5.61 -5.67 15.95
CA ARG A 48 -6.90 -5.49 16.63
C ARG A 48 -6.69 -5.42 18.14
N THR A 49 -7.56 -4.70 18.82
CA THR A 49 -7.68 -4.75 20.29
C THR A 49 -8.35 -6.04 20.75
N ASP A 50 -8.39 -6.26 22.06
CA ASP A 50 -9.11 -7.40 22.65
C ASP A 50 -10.63 -7.36 22.35
N ASP A 51 -11.18 -6.17 22.09
CA ASP A 51 -12.57 -5.96 21.68
C ASP A 51 -12.78 -6.13 20.15
N GLY A 52 -11.72 -6.43 19.39
CA GLY A 52 -11.78 -6.64 17.94
C GLY A 52 -11.72 -5.37 17.10
N ASP A 53 -11.49 -4.20 17.70
CA ASP A 53 -11.40 -2.92 16.99
C ASP A 53 -10.04 -2.70 16.34
N THR A 54 -9.98 -1.89 15.27
CA THR A 54 -8.71 -1.38 14.70
C THR A 54 -8.42 0.00 15.29
N PRO A 55 -7.55 0.13 16.30
CA PRO A 55 -7.40 1.38 17.03
C PRO A 55 -6.59 2.41 16.24
N VAL A 56 -6.91 3.69 16.44
CA VAL A 56 -5.99 4.78 16.12
C VAL A 56 -5.23 5.15 17.39
N PHE A 57 -3.90 5.01 17.38
CA PHE A 57 -3.08 5.26 18.56
C PHE A 57 -3.18 6.71 19.03
N ALA A 58 -3.10 6.94 20.34
CA ALA A 58 -3.18 8.28 20.94
C ALA A 58 -2.14 9.25 20.37
N ALA A 59 -0.92 8.78 20.08
CA ALA A 59 0.12 9.59 19.44
C ALA A 59 -0.27 10.01 18.02
N VAL A 60 -0.96 9.15 17.26
CA VAL A 60 -1.46 9.49 15.93
C VAL A 60 -2.58 10.52 16.03
N LYS A 61 -3.51 10.39 16.99
CA LYS A 61 -4.55 11.39 17.23
C LYS A 61 -3.98 12.76 17.61
N ALA A 62 -2.95 12.80 18.44
CA ALA A 62 -2.27 14.05 18.79
C ALA A 62 -1.61 14.70 17.56
N ALA A 63 -0.90 13.91 16.74
CA ALA A 63 -0.28 14.40 15.51
C ALA A 63 -1.31 14.89 14.47
N GLU A 64 -2.44 14.18 14.33
CA GLU A 64 -3.56 14.61 13.48
C GLU A 64 -4.08 15.98 13.90
N GLN A 65 -4.30 16.19 15.20
CA GLN A 65 -4.79 17.48 15.73
C GLN A 65 -3.77 18.60 15.48
N GLN A 66 -2.49 18.35 15.71
CA GLN A 66 -1.44 19.32 15.44
C GLN A 66 -1.43 19.75 13.97
N LEU A 67 -1.59 18.81 13.04
CA LEU A 67 -1.68 19.13 11.62
C LEU A 67 -2.92 19.96 11.27
N VAL A 68 -4.05 19.74 11.94
CA VAL A 68 -5.26 20.56 11.77
C VAL A 68 -5.01 22.00 12.21
N ASP A 69 -4.31 22.19 13.33
CA ASP A 69 -4.10 23.50 13.93
C ASP A 69 -2.97 24.31 13.26
N GLU A 70 -1.90 23.63 12.82
CA GLU A 70 -0.63 24.28 12.44
C GLU A 70 -0.30 24.22 10.94
N GLN A 71 -0.87 23.28 10.17
CA GLN A 71 -0.48 23.12 8.77
C GLN A 71 -0.99 24.27 7.89
N ASP A 72 -0.06 25.05 7.36
CA ASP A 72 -0.34 26.26 6.57
C ASP A 72 -0.42 26.00 5.06
N SER A 73 0.05 24.84 4.58
CA SER A 73 0.14 24.52 3.15
C SER A 73 -0.14 23.06 2.81
N LYS A 74 -0.67 22.87 1.60
CA LYS A 74 -0.84 21.57 0.91
C LYS A 74 -0.10 21.54 -0.43
N SER A 75 0.93 22.39 -0.58
CA SER A 75 1.73 22.46 -1.80
C SER A 75 2.36 21.12 -2.16
N TYR A 76 2.68 20.95 -3.44
CA TYR A 76 3.40 19.78 -3.92
C TYR A 76 4.73 19.61 -3.19
N LEU A 77 5.04 18.36 -2.84
CA LEU A 77 6.35 17.93 -2.43
C LEU A 77 7.26 17.70 -3.65
N GLY A 78 8.57 17.64 -3.41
CA GLY A 78 9.53 17.20 -4.41
C GLY A 78 9.33 15.72 -4.80
N PRO A 79 10.02 15.24 -5.85
CA PRO A 79 9.89 13.85 -6.30
C PRO A 79 10.35 12.82 -5.24
N GLU A 80 11.15 13.22 -4.26
CA GLU A 80 11.58 12.42 -3.11
C GLU A 80 10.51 12.33 -2.00
N GLY A 81 9.45 13.13 -2.10
CA GLY A 81 8.44 13.32 -1.06
C GLY A 81 8.95 14.19 0.10
N ASP A 82 8.44 13.92 1.30
CA ASP A 82 8.82 14.67 2.51
C ASP A 82 10.17 14.15 3.06
N THR A 83 11.23 14.92 2.82
CA THR A 83 12.58 14.60 3.32
C THR A 83 12.70 14.72 4.84
N GLY A 84 11.86 15.55 5.49
CA GLY A 84 11.77 15.63 6.95
C GLY A 84 11.25 14.32 7.54
N PHE A 85 10.19 13.76 6.94
CA PHE A 85 9.68 12.43 7.29
C PHE A 85 10.73 11.34 7.13
N VAL A 86 11.47 11.33 6.00
CA VAL A 86 12.55 10.36 5.75
C VAL A 86 13.62 10.46 6.85
N ASN A 87 14.13 11.66 7.09
CA ASN A 87 15.20 11.88 8.06
C ASN A 87 14.78 11.51 9.50
N ALA A 88 13.52 11.79 9.87
CA ALA A 88 12.97 11.42 11.18
C ALA A 88 12.87 9.89 11.38
N LEU A 89 12.65 9.13 10.30
CA LEU A 89 12.57 7.66 10.38
C LEU A 89 13.94 6.98 10.46
N MET A 90 15.00 7.56 9.90
CA MET A 90 16.31 6.89 9.80
C MET A 90 16.86 6.40 11.14
N PRO A 91 16.82 7.16 12.26
CA PRO A 91 17.30 6.68 13.55
C PRO A 91 16.52 5.47 14.08
N HIS A 92 15.22 5.38 13.77
CA HIS A 92 14.40 4.25 14.17
C HIS A 92 14.71 2.97 13.38
N ILE A 93 15.15 3.11 12.12
CA ILE A 93 15.47 1.99 11.23
C ILE A 93 16.92 1.54 11.39
N PHE A 94 17.86 2.50 11.45
CA PHE A 94 19.30 2.25 11.37
C PHE A 94 20.06 2.50 12.68
N GLY A 95 19.40 3.03 13.72
CA GLY A 95 20.01 3.25 15.04
C GLY A 95 20.91 4.49 15.11
N GLY A 96 21.99 4.39 15.91
CA GLY A 96 22.82 5.54 16.32
C GLY A 96 23.67 6.21 15.23
N ASP A 97 23.93 5.53 14.11
CA ASP A 97 24.51 6.14 12.90
C ASP A 97 23.50 6.02 11.74
N PRO A 98 22.45 6.86 11.72
CA PRO A 98 21.34 6.71 10.78
C PRO A 98 21.76 6.87 9.32
N THR A 99 22.83 7.62 9.06
CA THR A 99 23.31 7.90 7.70
C THR A 99 24.32 6.86 7.21
N MET A 100 24.89 6.06 8.12
CA MET A 100 26.00 5.15 7.84
C MET A 100 27.14 5.88 7.10
N GLY A 101 27.55 7.05 7.60
CA GLY A 101 28.53 7.91 6.94
C GLY A 101 28.12 8.39 5.54
N GLY A 102 26.83 8.73 5.36
CA GLY A 102 26.28 9.25 4.09
C GLY A 102 25.98 8.20 3.02
N ARG A 103 25.93 6.91 3.38
CA ARG A 103 25.63 5.81 2.44
C ARG A 103 24.14 5.49 2.29
N ILE A 104 23.30 6.04 3.16
CA ILE A 104 21.85 5.82 3.12
C ILE A 104 21.17 6.98 2.39
N ALA A 105 20.34 6.64 1.40
CA ALA A 105 19.39 7.53 0.76
C ALA A 105 17.96 7.03 1.01
N GLY A 106 17.00 7.94 1.13
CA GLY A 106 15.60 7.60 1.37
C GLY A 106 14.65 8.45 0.52
N MET A 107 13.46 7.90 0.26
CA MET A 107 12.36 8.52 -0.46
C MET A 107 11.06 8.09 0.20
N GLN A 108 10.10 9.01 0.31
CA GLN A 108 8.76 8.68 0.76
C GLN A 108 7.98 7.95 -0.34
N THR A 109 7.28 6.87 0.00
CA THR A 109 6.47 6.08 -0.94
C THR A 109 5.07 5.80 -0.40
N PRO A 110 4.08 5.50 -1.27
CA PRO A 110 2.77 5.01 -0.84
C PRO A 110 2.86 3.61 -0.20
N GLY A 111 3.12 3.59 1.10
CA GLY A 111 3.28 2.36 1.88
C GLY A 111 4.42 1.46 1.40
N GLY A 112 4.46 0.24 1.93
CA GLY A 112 5.47 -0.77 1.62
C GLY A 112 5.41 -1.29 0.18
N THR A 113 4.21 -1.49 -0.38
CA THR A 113 4.04 -1.93 -1.78
C THR A 113 4.65 -0.93 -2.76
N GLY A 114 4.44 0.38 -2.52
CA GLY A 114 5.07 1.44 -3.31
C GLY A 114 6.60 1.41 -3.20
N ALA A 115 7.13 1.19 -1.99
CA ALA A 115 8.57 1.06 -1.75
C ALA A 115 9.18 -0.09 -2.56
N VAL A 116 8.59 -1.29 -2.47
CA VAL A 116 9.07 -2.48 -3.20
C VAL A 116 8.98 -2.28 -4.71
N ARG A 117 7.86 -1.73 -5.21
CA ARG A 117 7.67 -1.46 -6.64
C ARG A 117 8.73 -0.50 -7.20
N LEU A 118 9.09 0.54 -6.44
CA LEU A 118 10.11 1.50 -6.83
C LEU A 118 11.52 0.90 -6.74
N ALA A 119 11.83 0.18 -5.66
CA ALA A 119 13.13 -0.47 -5.48
C ALA A 119 13.42 -1.48 -6.60
N LEU A 120 12.44 -2.31 -6.97
CA LEU A 120 12.58 -3.26 -8.08
C LEU A 120 12.73 -2.56 -9.45
N ALA A 121 12.03 -1.45 -9.66
CA ALA A 121 12.19 -0.66 -10.89
C ALA A 121 13.60 -0.04 -10.99
N LEU A 122 14.13 0.46 -9.89
CA LEU A 122 15.49 0.99 -9.81
C LEU A 122 16.52 -0.13 -10.05
N ALA A 123 16.37 -1.26 -9.38
CA ALA A 123 17.25 -2.43 -9.55
C ALA A 123 17.25 -2.91 -11.00
N GLN A 124 16.09 -3.00 -11.65
CA GLN A 124 15.99 -3.35 -13.06
C GLN A 124 16.73 -2.34 -13.96
N LYS A 125 16.56 -1.03 -13.72
CA LYS A 125 17.31 0.01 -14.45
C LYS A 125 18.81 -0.06 -14.23
N ALA A 126 19.24 -0.55 -13.06
CA ALA A 126 20.64 -0.78 -12.72
C ALA A 126 21.22 -2.10 -13.28
N GLY A 127 20.45 -2.87 -14.06
CA GLY A 127 20.90 -4.13 -14.66
C GLY A 127 20.72 -5.36 -13.76
N VAL A 128 19.93 -5.28 -12.69
CA VAL A 128 19.58 -6.45 -11.89
C VAL A 128 18.49 -7.26 -12.63
N HIS A 129 18.81 -8.51 -12.95
CA HIS A 129 17.92 -9.41 -13.69
C HIS A 129 17.32 -10.55 -12.86
N ARG A 130 17.72 -10.67 -11.58
CA ARG A 130 17.29 -11.77 -10.71
C ARG A 130 16.99 -11.27 -9.30
N VAL A 131 15.85 -11.70 -8.77
CA VAL A 131 15.41 -11.49 -7.39
C VAL A 131 15.21 -12.86 -6.76
N TYR A 132 15.75 -13.05 -5.56
CA TYR A 132 15.54 -14.25 -4.75
C TYR A 132 14.51 -13.93 -3.67
N MET A 133 13.51 -14.78 -3.50
CA MET A 133 12.45 -14.62 -2.49
C MET A 133 12.38 -15.88 -1.61
N GLY A 134 11.98 -15.68 -0.36
CA GLY A 134 11.68 -16.79 0.55
C GLY A 134 10.50 -17.61 0.05
N VAL A 135 10.40 -18.86 0.49
CA VAL A 135 9.26 -19.74 0.21
C VAL A 135 8.71 -20.27 1.54
N PRO A 136 7.50 -19.84 1.98
CA PRO A 136 6.62 -18.87 1.31
C PRO A 136 7.12 -17.41 1.41
N SER A 137 6.55 -16.53 0.58
CA SER A 137 6.69 -15.07 0.65
C SER A 137 5.30 -14.44 0.70
N TRP A 138 5.23 -13.19 1.16
CA TRP A 138 4.09 -12.31 0.84
C TRP A 138 4.02 -12.07 -0.67
#